data_AF-A0A2W6BVZ2-F1
#
_entry.id   AF-A0A2W6BVZ2-F1
#
_cell.length_a   1.000
_cell.length_b   1.000
_cell.length_c   1.000
_cell.angle_alpha   90.00
_cell.angle_beta   90.00
_cell.angle_gamma   90.00
#
_symmetry.space_group_name_H-M   'P 1'
#
loop_
_entity.id
_entity.type
_entity.pdbx_description
1 polymer ?
#
loop_
_entity_poly.entity_id
_entity_poly.type
_entity_poly.pdbx_seq_one_letter_code
_entity_poly.pdbx_strand_id
1 'polypeptide(L)'
;MASTDWQEITGDLVARLLPERAPDANKGTFGKCLVVAGSINYTGAAYLATSAAMRVGAGLTTLATAGDLLELFQIKLTESTFIPLPTDMGVIAARANTVVEKAIAERGYNVLLLGPGIGQEKETQNFVYRLLGIRREPTIA
;
A
#
# COMPACT_ATOMS: atom_id res chain seq x y z
N MET A 1 20.25 25.37 -20.57
CA MET A 1 19.39 24.16 -20.60
C MET A 1 20.23 23.03 -20.03
N ALA A 2 19.89 22.53 -18.84
CA ALA A 2 20.58 21.37 -18.27
C ALA A 2 20.28 20.15 -19.17
N SER A 3 21.31 19.51 -19.69
CA SER A 3 21.20 18.23 -20.39
C SER A 3 20.79 17.18 -19.38
N THR A 4 19.58 16.65 -19.48
CA THR A 4 19.18 15.50 -18.68
C THR A 4 19.82 14.26 -19.30
N ASP A 5 20.80 13.67 -18.61
CA ASP A 5 21.38 12.37 -18.98
C ASP A 5 20.34 11.28 -18.71
N TRP A 6 19.60 10.91 -19.76
CA TRP A 6 18.72 9.76 -19.75
C TRP A 6 19.54 8.51 -20.07
N GLN A 7 19.47 7.49 -19.20
CA GLN A 7 20.06 6.19 -19.45
C GLN A 7 18.98 5.17 -19.79
N GLU A 8 19.24 4.35 -20.80
CA GLU A 8 18.37 3.21 -21.16
C GLU A 8 18.42 2.11 -20.08
N ILE A 9 17.26 1.58 -19.70
CA ILE A 9 17.15 0.46 -18.76
C ILE A 9 17.27 -0.86 -19.53
N THR A 10 18.42 -1.52 -19.44
CA THR A 10 18.68 -2.81 -20.09
C THR A 10 18.50 -4.00 -19.14
N GLY A 11 18.37 -5.22 -19.69
CA GLY A 11 18.27 -6.44 -18.89
C GLY A 11 19.48 -6.67 -17.96
N ASP A 12 20.69 -6.38 -18.44
CA ASP A 12 21.93 -6.49 -17.66
C ASP A 12 21.96 -5.49 -16.49
N LEU A 13 21.44 -4.28 -16.71
CA LEU A 13 21.33 -3.29 -15.64
C LEU A 13 20.37 -3.79 -14.55
N VAL A 14 19.20 -4.28 -14.94
CA VAL A 14 18.18 -4.78 -13.99
C VAL A 14 18.71 -6.00 -13.23
N ALA A 15 19.37 -6.95 -13.92
CA ALA A 15 19.92 -8.15 -13.28
C ALA A 15 20.90 -7.83 -12.15
N ARG A 16 21.70 -6.76 -12.31
CA ARG A 16 22.65 -6.29 -11.28
C ARG A 16 21.99 -5.61 -10.08
N LEU A 17 20.74 -5.15 -10.23
CA LEU A 17 19.97 -4.47 -9.17
C LEU A 17 19.09 -5.43 -8.37
N LEU A 18 18.91 -6.68 -8.82
CA LEU A 18 18.10 -7.66 -8.12
C LEU A 18 18.77 -8.05 -6.78
N PRO A 19 18.01 -8.13 -5.68
CA PRO A 19 18.55 -8.51 -4.38
C PRO A 19 18.90 -10.00 -4.32
N GLU A 20 19.95 -10.35 -3.58
CA GLU A 20 20.33 -11.73 -3.31
C GLU A 20 19.29 -12.44 -2.42
N ARG A 21 19.14 -13.75 -2.62
CA ARG A 21 18.23 -14.63 -1.86
C ARG A 21 19.04 -15.67 -1.10
N ALA A 22 19.59 -15.27 0.05
CA ALA A 22 20.39 -16.16 0.88
C ALA A 22 19.58 -17.39 1.35
N PRO A 23 20.14 -18.61 1.33
CA PRO A 23 19.41 -19.83 1.69
C PRO A 23 18.92 -19.89 3.15
N ASP A 24 19.56 -19.16 4.05
CA ASP A 24 19.23 -19.06 5.48
C ASP A 24 18.33 -17.87 5.82
N ALA A 25 17.86 -17.13 4.81
CA ALA A 25 16.95 -16.01 4.97
C ALA A 25 15.54 -16.45 5.39
N ASN A 26 14.80 -15.52 6.01
CA ASN A 26 13.40 -15.72 6.36
C ASN A 26 12.52 -14.56 5.83
N LYS A 27 11.20 -14.65 6.05
CA LYS A 27 10.23 -13.63 5.63
C LYS A 27 10.52 -12.21 6.15
N GLY A 28 11.26 -12.07 7.24
CA GLY A 28 11.70 -10.76 7.75
C GLY A 28 12.86 -10.17 6.96
N THR A 29 13.72 -11.01 6.35
CA THR A 29 14.89 -10.59 5.57
C THR A 29 14.51 -9.77 4.34
N PHE A 30 13.37 -10.10 3.70
CA PHE A 30 12.93 -9.45 2.45
C PHE A 30 11.94 -8.31 2.67
N GLY A 31 11.91 -7.77 3.88
CA GLY A 31 11.09 -6.61 4.25
C GLY A 31 9.60 -6.89 4.38
N LYS A 32 8.91 -5.94 5.03
CA LYS A 32 7.46 -5.94 5.23
C LYS A 32 6.83 -4.77 4.47
N CYS A 33 5.90 -5.08 3.57
CA CYS A 33 5.17 -4.11 2.76
C CYS A 33 3.75 -3.92 3.32
N LEU A 34 3.36 -2.67 3.59
CA LEU A 34 1.99 -2.30 3.88
C LEU A 34 1.37 -1.66 2.64
N VAL A 35 0.27 -2.23 2.16
CA VAL A 35 -0.51 -1.70 1.03
C VAL A 35 -1.83 -1.16 1.57
N VAL A 36 -2.05 0.14 1.47
CA VAL A 36 -3.33 0.80 1.77
C VAL A 36 -4.03 1.09 0.45
N ALA A 37 -5.01 0.25 0.13
CA ALA A 37 -5.61 0.21 -1.20
C ALA A 37 -7.06 -0.30 -1.15
N GLY A 38 -7.81 0.02 -2.20
CA GLY A 38 -9.13 -0.54 -2.46
C GLY A 38 -10.30 0.26 -1.90
N SER A 39 -11.38 0.23 -2.69
CA SER A 39 -12.72 0.71 -2.37
C SER A 39 -13.73 -0.14 -3.15
N ILE A 40 -15.02 0.04 -2.87
CA ILE A 40 -16.11 -0.76 -3.45
C ILE A 40 -16.08 -0.80 -4.97
N ASN A 41 -15.64 0.29 -5.62
CA ASN A 41 -15.58 0.40 -7.08
C ASN A 41 -14.22 0.00 -7.67
N TYR A 42 -13.17 -0.17 -6.85
CA TYR A 42 -11.78 -0.33 -7.32
C TYR A 42 -11.04 -1.48 -6.62
N THR A 43 -11.70 -2.61 -6.41
CA THR A 43 -11.12 -3.82 -5.79
C THR A 43 -9.92 -4.37 -6.55
N GLY A 44 -9.93 -4.28 -7.89
CA GLY A 44 -8.85 -4.78 -8.74
C GLY A 44 -7.51 -4.10 -8.50
N ALA A 45 -7.50 -2.79 -8.20
CA ALA A 45 -6.28 -2.05 -7.94
C ALA A 45 -5.56 -2.56 -6.68
N ALA A 46 -6.31 -2.84 -5.61
CA ALA A 46 -5.77 -3.41 -4.38
C ALA A 46 -5.23 -4.82 -4.59
N TYR A 47 -5.95 -5.66 -5.34
CA TYR A 47 -5.50 -7.00 -5.68
C TYR A 47 -4.17 -6.97 -6.46
N LEU A 48 -4.10 -6.17 -7.54
CA LEU A 48 -2.92 -6.09 -8.39
C LEU A 48 -1.70 -5.56 -7.64
N ALA A 49 -1.87 -4.49 -6.86
CA ALA A 49 -0.79 -3.90 -6.07
C ALA A 49 -0.24 -4.88 -5.01
N THR A 50 -1.15 -5.52 -4.27
CA THR A 50 -0.77 -6.46 -3.21
C THR A 50 -0.12 -7.72 -3.79
N SER A 51 -0.71 -8.29 -4.84
CA SER A 51 -0.14 -9.46 -5.53
C SER A 51 1.23 -9.14 -6.14
N ALA A 52 1.39 -7.97 -6.76
CA ALA A 52 2.67 -7.55 -7.32
C ALA A 52 3.77 -7.50 -6.26
N ALA A 53 3.49 -6.92 -5.08
CA ALA A 53 4.45 -6.88 -3.97
C ALA A 53 4.92 -8.29 -3.54
N MET A 54 3.99 -9.25 -3.43
CA MET A 54 4.33 -10.64 -3.15
C MET A 54 5.15 -11.28 -4.28
N ARG A 55 4.76 -11.05 -5.54
CA ARG A 55 5.41 -11.66 -6.71
C ARG A 55 6.83 -11.16 -6.95
N VAL A 56 7.14 -9.91 -6.61
CA VAL A 56 8.52 -9.38 -6.65
C VAL A 56 9.33 -9.78 -5.41
N GLY A 57 8.70 -10.50 -4.48
CA GLY A 57 9.34 -11.19 -3.38
C GLY A 57 9.45 -10.40 -2.09
N ALA A 58 8.53 -9.47 -1.82
CA ALA A 58 8.36 -8.90 -0.48
C ALA A 58 8.14 -10.03 0.54
N GLY A 59 8.86 -10.01 1.65
CA GLY A 59 8.86 -11.11 2.61
C GLY A 59 7.55 -11.25 3.37
N LEU A 60 6.92 -10.13 3.74
CA LEU A 60 5.56 -10.08 4.27
C LEU A 60 4.79 -8.95 3.61
N THR A 61 3.59 -9.25 3.13
CA THR A 61 2.69 -8.24 2.56
C THR A 61 1.42 -8.16 3.41
N THR A 62 1.03 -6.94 3.80
CA THR A 62 -0.23 -6.66 4.48
C THR A 62 -1.09 -5.74 3.62
N LEU A 63 -2.32 -6.15 3.32
CA LEU A 63 -3.33 -5.29 2.72
C LEU A 63 -4.20 -4.65 3.82
N ALA A 64 -4.12 -3.33 3.93
CA ALA A 64 -5.08 -2.51 4.65
C ALA A 64 -6.10 -1.95 3.65
N THR A 65 -7.37 -2.35 3.79
CA THR A 65 -8.43 -2.05 2.82
C THR A 65 -9.72 -1.67 3.54
N ALA A 66 -10.66 -1.06 2.81
CA ALA A 66 -12.04 -0.91 3.26
C ALA A 66 -12.56 -2.24 3.84
N GLY A 67 -12.95 -2.23 5.12
CA GLY A 67 -13.33 -3.44 5.87
C GLY A 67 -14.46 -4.24 5.24
N ASP A 68 -15.39 -3.59 4.56
CA ASP A 68 -16.50 -4.21 3.81
C ASP A 68 -16.02 -5.13 2.68
N LEU A 69 -14.76 -5.01 2.25
CA LEU A 69 -14.14 -5.79 1.17
C LEU A 69 -13.24 -6.92 1.69
N LEU A 70 -13.14 -7.09 3.02
CA LEU A 70 -12.15 -8.00 3.61
C LEU A 70 -12.33 -9.44 3.12
N GLU A 71 -13.56 -9.95 3.10
CA GLU A 71 -13.88 -11.32 2.65
C GLU A 71 -13.45 -11.55 1.20
N LEU A 72 -13.76 -10.59 0.32
CA LEU A 72 -13.38 -10.65 -1.09
C LEU A 72 -11.86 -10.83 -1.24
N PHE A 73 -11.07 -10.08 -0.47
CA PHE A 73 -9.62 -10.17 -0.56
C PHE A 73 -9.05 -11.42 0.11
N GLN A 74 -9.65 -11.88 1.21
CA GLN A 74 -9.24 -13.15 1.84
C GLN A 74 -9.43 -14.35 0.92
N ILE A 75 -10.45 -14.31 0.04
CA ILE A 75 -10.64 -15.33 -1.00
C ILE A 75 -9.58 -15.23 -2.10
N LYS A 76 -9.22 -14.01 -2.53
CA LYS A 76 -8.32 -13.81 -3.68
C LYS A 76 -6.82 -13.79 -3.34
N LEU A 77 -6.45 -13.49 -2.10
CA LEU A 77 -5.07 -13.28 -1.64
C LEU A 77 -4.81 -14.14 -0.40
N THR A 78 -4.47 -15.41 -0.59
CA THR A 78 -4.36 -16.38 0.51
C THR A 78 -3.07 -16.20 1.33
N GLU A 79 -2.02 -15.61 0.76
CA GLU A 79 -0.71 -15.44 1.39
C GLU A 79 -0.55 -14.10 2.13
N SER A 80 -1.41 -13.12 1.81
CA SER A 80 -1.37 -11.79 2.42
C SER A 80 -1.99 -11.79 3.83
N THR A 81 -1.50 -10.86 4.65
CA THR A 81 -2.18 -10.51 5.91
C THR A 81 -3.08 -9.30 5.70
N PHE A 82 -4.06 -9.10 6.58
CA PHE A 82 -5.08 -8.06 6.38
C PHE A 82 -5.24 -7.14 7.58
N ILE A 83 -5.57 -5.88 7.31
CA ILE A 83 -6.03 -4.90 8.29
C ILE A 83 -7.35 -4.33 7.77
N PRO A 84 -8.50 -4.69 8.35
CA PRO A 84 -9.75 -4.04 8.01
C PRO A 84 -9.74 -2.59 8.49
N LEU A 85 -9.97 -1.66 7.56
CA LEU A 85 -10.07 -0.24 7.87
C LEU A 85 -11.54 0.18 8.03
N PRO A 86 -11.83 1.14 8.93
CA PRO A 86 -13.15 1.76 9.01
C PRO A 86 -13.60 2.29 7.65
N THR A 87 -14.86 2.04 7.31
CA THR A 87 -15.46 2.45 6.03
C THR A 87 -16.58 3.46 6.20
N ASP A 88 -16.85 4.17 5.11
CA ASP A 88 -18.07 4.95 4.89
C ASP A 88 -18.48 4.76 3.42
N MET A 89 -19.72 4.32 3.17
CA MET A 89 -20.25 4.06 1.82
C MET A 89 -19.30 3.29 0.87
N GLY A 90 -18.57 2.31 1.40
CA GLY A 90 -17.65 1.46 0.61
C GLY A 90 -16.28 2.07 0.30
N VAL A 91 -15.94 3.23 0.87
CA VAL A 91 -14.59 3.82 0.80
C VAL A 91 -13.92 3.84 2.18
N ILE A 92 -12.60 4.03 2.21
CA ILE A 92 -11.84 4.17 3.46
C ILE A 92 -12.24 5.49 4.14
N ALA A 93 -12.72 5.41 5.38
CA ALA A 93 -13.18 6.55 6.16
C ALA A 93 -12.01 7.38 6.71
N ALA A 94 -12.24 8.68 6.96
CA ALA A 94 -11.22 9.60 7.46
C ALA A 94 -10.57 9.16 8.78
N ARG A 95 -11.33 8.45 9.63
CA ARG A 95 -10.89 7.93 10.93
C ARG A 95 -9.98 6.70 10.84
N ALA A 96 -9.80 6.13 9.65
CA ALA A 96 -8.93 4.98 9.45
C ALA A 96 -7.44 5.30 9.65
N ASN A 97 -7.06 6.59 9.66
CA ASN A 97 -5.67 7.03 9.81
C ASN A 97 -5.05 6.47 11.10
N THR A 98 -5.78 6.49 12.21
CA THR A 98 -5.28 6.00 13.51
C THR A 98 -4.98 4.51 13.51
N VAL A 99 -5.74 3.71 12.75
CA VAL A 99 -5.51 2.27 12.59
C VAL A 99 -4.22 2.03 11.80
N VAL A 100 -4.00 2.79 10.73
CA VAL A 100 -2.79 2.69 9.89
C VAL A 100 -1.56 3.20 10.64
N GLU A 101 -1.66 4.33 11.33
CA GLU A 101 -0.59 4.89 12.17
C GLU A 101 -0.14 3.89 13.24
N LYS A 102 -1.10 3.29 13.96
CA LYS A 102 -0.82 2.24 14.94
C LYS A 102 -0.13 1.04 14.31
N ALA A 103 -0.61 0.57 13.15
CA ALA A 103 0.00 -0.55 12.46
C ALA A 103 1.44 -0.25 12.01
N ILE A 104 1.71 0.97 11.51
CA ILE A 104 3.05 1.42 11.14
C ILE A 104 3.97 1.42 12.37
N ALA A 105 3.52 2.01 13.48
CA ALA A 105 4.30 2.11 14.71
C ALA A 105 4.63 0.74 15.34
N GLU A 106 3.70 -0.21 15.29
CA GLU A 106 3.81 -1.47 16.05
C GLU A 106 4.35 -2.66 15.24
N ARG A 107 4.20 -2.67 13.90
CA ARG A 107 4.47 -3.87 13.08
C ARG A 107 5.78 -3.82 12.29
N GLY A 108 6.46 -2.67 12.28
CA GLY A 108 7.77 -2.49 11.66
C GLY A 108 7.76 -2.68 10.15
N TYR A 109 6.84 -1.99 9.45
CA TYR A 109 6.80 -1.99 7.99
C TYR A 109 7.97 -1.20 7.40
N ASN A 110 8.56 -1.71 6.32
CA ASN A 110 9.68 -1.05 5.62
C ASN A 110 9.20 -0.11 4.52
N VAL A 111 8.06 -0.42 3.91
CA VAL A 111 7.48 0.34 2.80
C VAL A 111 5.97 0.45 2.99
N LEU A 112 5.43 1.63 2.71
CA LEU A 112 3.99 1.90 2.59
C LEU A 112 3.67 2.25 1.13
N LEU A 113 2.75 1.50 0.53
CA LEU A 113 2.07 1.89 -0.70
C LEU A 113 0.68 2.40 -0.34
N LEU A 114 0.38 3.66 -0.65
CA LEU A 114 -0.90 4.30 -0.36
C LEU A 114 -1.51 4.82 -1.66
N GLY A 115 -2.78 4.50 -1.93
CA GLY A 115 -3.51 5.12 -3.03
C GLY A 115 -4.18 4.19 -4.06
N PRO A 116 -3.68 2.98 -4.38
CA PRO A 116 -4.27 2.17 -5.44
C PRO A 116 -5.76 1.90 -5.18
N GLY A 117 -6.63 2.51 -5.99
CA GLY A 117 -8.08 2.31 -5.90
C GLY A 117 -8.74 2.74 -4.59
N ILE A 118 -8.17 3.68 -3.82
CA ILE A 118 -8.84 4.15 -2.58
C ILE A 118 -9.99 5.12 -2.85
N GLY A 119 -10.07 5.69 -4.06
CA GLY A 119 -11.09 6.67 -4.45
C GLY A 119 -10.63 8.13 -4.28
N GLN A 120 -11.56 9.06 -4.49
CA GLN A 120 -11.34 10.51 -4.40
C GLN A 120 -12.41 11.22 -3.55
N GLU A 121 -13.22 10.46 -2.83
CA GLU A 121 -14.28 10.94 -1.97
C GLU A 121 -13.72 11.79 -0.83
N LYS A 122 -14.52 12.71 -0.28
CA LYS A 122 -14.09 13.63 0.79
C LYS A 122 -13.47 12.88 1.97
N GLU A 123 -14.07 11.75 2.36
CA GLU A 123 -13.59 10.88 3.43
C GLU A 123 -12.21 10.30 3.14
N THR A 124 -11.99 9.79 1.93
CA THR A 124 -10.70 9.25 1.50
C THR A 124 -9.63 10.33 1.44
N GLN A 125 -9.96 11.51 0.91
CA GLN A 125 -9.04 12.64 0.91
C GLN A 125 -8.65 13.02 2.34
N ASN A 126 -9.63 13.15 3.24
CA ASN A 126 -9.40 13.47 4.65
C ASN A 126 -8.55 12.39 5.35
N PHE A 127 -8.77 11.11 5.05
CA PHE A 127 -7.93 10.01 5.51
C PHE A 127 -6.47 10.21 5.09
N VAL A 128 -6.22 10.47 3.81
CA VAL A 128 -4.86 10.68 3.28
C VAL A 128 -4.20 11.90 3.91
N TYR A 129 -4.89 13.02 4.04
CA TYR A 129 -4.32 14.22 4.66
C TYR A 129 -3.96 14.00 6.13
N ARG A 130 -4.83 13.32 6.89
CA ARG A 130 -4.56 12.99 8.29
C ARG A 130 -3.36 12.07 8.42
N LEU A 131 -3.33 10.99 7.63
CA LEU A 131 -2.25 10.01 7.66
C LEU A 131 -0.89 10.62 7.27
N LEU A 132 -0.87 11.52 6.29
CA LEU A 132 0.36 12.19 5.83
C LEU A 132 0.70 13.47 6.61
N GLY A 133 -0.12 13.86 7.60
CA GLY A 133 0.07 15.11 8.36
C GLY A 133 -0.05 16.39 7.51
N ILE A 134 -0.69 16.33 6.35
CA ILE A 134 -0.85 17.47 5.45
C ILE A 134 -2.01 18.33 5.94
N ARG A 135 -1.73 19.61 6.23
CA ARG A 135 -2.77 20.59 6.54
C ARG A 135 -3.38 21.12 5.26
N ARG A 136 -4.72 21.09 5.15
CA ARG A 136 -5.41 21.89 4.14
C ARG A 136 -5.36 23.35 4.57
N GLU A 137 -4.88 24.23 3.69
CA GLU A 137 -5.13 25.66 3.88
C GLU A 137 -6.64 25.89 3.90
N PRO A 138 -7.16 26.74 4.80
CA PRO A 138 -8.57 27.06 4.82
C PRO A 138 -8.94 27.67 3.47
N THR A 139 -9.72 26.95 2.67
CA THR A 139 -10.38 27.52 1.50
C THR A 139 -11.46 28.47 2.03
N ILE A 140 -11.12 29.75 2.12
CA ILE A 140 -12.12 30.80 2.27
C ILE A 140 -12.88 30.82 0.93
N ALA A 141 -14.14 30.42 0.95
CA ALA A 141 -15.08 30.61 -0.14
C ALA A 141 -15.76 31.97 0.00
#